data_AF-A0A7J3D561-F1
#
_entry.id   AF-A0A7J3D561-F1
#
_cell.length_a   1.000
_cell.length_b   1.000
_cell.length_c   1.000
_cell.angle_alpha   90.00
_cell.angle_beta   90.00
_cell.angle_gamma   90.00
#
_symmetry.space_group_name_H-M   'P 1'
#
loop_
_entity.id
_entity.type
_entity.pdbx_description
1 polymer ?
#
loop_
_entity_poly.entity_id
_entity_poly.type
_entity_poly.pdbx_seq_one_letter_code
_entity_poly.pdbx_strand_id
1 'polypeptide(L)'
;MEQLSLEAKILLDAILNIGDVYSVDESLLVNVEILTGKPRSEVVEVWNKMTQDGIVFQKDYKWFIDQNHLEKIKEAVQEYLAENGITADKVINSIEDEIQKVPEKISIFVKLLGRVYKSGDKKSVTFVDGEWLSDIGNLCKEFVKKRVAFRSSWSSRKHSYTSFYLRTWPFDIEEIIRNIILKHLNIEGLADEEWNIISLLLLSQNLSLEYQVIKNNVNLTDPELRDLITNLKERGLVTEEYGKLVLPQGLKEPLTQYFKENFYQKLKSRIISQLKQRIGRSLTVLWIFSTAKVIHDLPFGEKRVEPFLLKTIDKTHLKDFEKQLPYIKDIGMLYDLGSDVVILGDVLRDVENWLKSSIKQSLIFIPARDYYLARSVFQDIFSRCQEYVKIQDPYLGEETFDLLEYIPEEMRVQFLTGVKLGEGEDPGRICQLIERLQAQRRGRFQILFIGDKITGDAPFHDRFIISKTNAWQIGTSLKQVGKGKDTTVVEISKNEKEETIEPAFDRWWNMKISELEQKSKVRMDFKEWKEYMTT
;
A
#
# COMPACT_ATOMS: atom_id res chain seq x y z
N MET A 1 -31.74 42.37 -3.87
CA MET A 1 -32.25 40.99 -3.76
C MET A 1 -33.51 41.10 -2.94
N GLU A 2 -34.66 40.67 -3.47
CA GLU A 2 -35.87 40.53 -2.64
C GLU A 2 -35.55 39.66 -1.41
N GLN A 3 -36.34 39.79 -0.35
CA GLN A 3 -36.18 38.98 0.85
C GLN A 3 -36.28 37.48 0.49
N LEU A 4 -35.16 36.76 0.60
CA LEU A 4 -35.10 35.33 0.29
C LEU A 4 -36.04 34.55 1.21
N SER A 5 -36.83 33.63 0.63
CA SER A 5 -37.67 32.72 1.43
C SER A 5 -36.81 31.81 2.31
N LEU A 6 -37.42 31.20 3.33
CA LEU A 6 -36.74 30.25 4.21
C LEU A 6 -36.12 29.08 3.41
N GLU A 7 -36.85 28.55 2.43
CA GLU A 7 -36.41 27.44 1.58
C GLU A 7 -35.23 27.86 0.71
N ALA A 8 -35.25 29.06 0.15
CA ALA A 8 -34.15 29.61 -0.62
C ALA A 8 -32.88 29.72 0.24
N LYS A 9 -33.01 30.23 1.47
CA LYS A 9 -31.88 30.32 2.42
C LYS A 9 -31.29 28.94 2.74
N ILE A 10 -32.12 27.92 2.96
CA ILE A 10 -31.65 26.53 3.22
C ILE A 10 -30.95 25.93 2.00
N LEU A 11 -31.49 26.12 0.79
CA LEU A 11 -30.88 25.61 -0.44
C LEU A 11 -29.50 26.24 -0.68
N LEU A 12 -29.40 27.56 -0.50
CA LEU A 12 -28.15 28.29 -0.67
C LEU A 12 -27.12 27.91 0.40
N ASP A 13 -27.54 27.72 1.65
CA ASP A 13 -26.69 27.21 2.74
C ASP A 13 -26.11 25.82 2.41
N ALA A 14 -26.94 24.93 1.84
CA ALA A 14 -26.48 23.62 1.40
C ALA A 14 -25.47 23.72 0.25
N ILE A 15 -25.69 24.58 -0.76
CA ILE A 15 -24.70 24.78 -1.84
C ILE A 15 -23.37 25.32 -1.30
N LEU A 16 -23.41 26.28 -0.37
CA LEU A 16 -22.20 26.86 0.22
C LEU A 16 -21.30 25.81 0.90
N ASN A 17 -21.89 24.74 1.45
CA ASN A 17 -21.17 23.70 2.18
C ASN A 17 -20.90 22.42 1.35
N ILE A 18 -21.81 22.04 0.46
CA ILE A 18 -21.64 20.89 -0.43
C ILE A 18 -20.71 21.26 -1.61
N GLY A 19 -20.69 22.54 -2.02
CA GLY A 19 -20.00 23.04 -3.22
C GLY A 19 -20.67 22.52 -4.49
N ASP A 20 -19.88 22.04 -5.45
CA ASP A 20 -20.36 21.43 -6.70
C ASP A 20 -21.48 20.39 -6.50
N VAL A 21 -22.70 20.75 -6.88
CA VAL A 21 -23.88 19.87 -6.86
C VAL A 21 -24.22 19.44 -8.28
N TYR A 22 -24.24 18.13 -8.54
CA TYR A 22 -24.58 17.56 -9.85
C TYR A 22 -26.09 17.42 -10.08
N SER A 23 -26.85 17.11 -9.03
CA SER A 23 -28.30 16.90 -9.08
C SER A 23 -28.97 17.63 -7.94
N VAL A 24 -29.76 18.66 -8.26
CA VAL A 24 -30.57 19.41 -7.29
C VAL A 24 -31.54 18.47 -6.57
N ASP A 25 -32.14 17.59 -7.36
CA ASP A 25 -33.22 16.69 -7.00
C ASP A 25 -32.83 15.69 -5.91
N GLU A 26 -31.65 15.10 -6.00
CA GLU A 26 -31.22 14.05 -5.06
C GLU A 26 -30.37 14.58 -3.90
N SER A 27 -29.84 15.82 -4.02
CA SER A 27 -28.87 16.36 -3.05
C SER A 27 -29.33 17.59 -2.29
N LEU A 28 -30.04 18.53 -2.92
CA LEU A 28 -30.38 19.81 -2.28
C LEU A 28 -31.79 19.80 -1.72
N LEU A 29 -32.76 19.34 -2.53
CA LEU A 29 -34.18 19.40 -2.15
C LEU A 29 -34.49 18.57 -0.89
N VAL A 30 -33.80 17.43 -0.72
CA VAL A 30 -33.97 16.54 0.44
C VAL A 30 -33.66 17.23 1.76
N ASN A 31 -32.72 18.19 1.78
CA ASN A 31 -32.40 18.92 3.01
C ASN A 31 -33.54 19.88 3.40
N VAL A 32 -34.15 20.55 2.42
CA VAL A 32 -35.30 21.41 2.67
C VAL A 32 -36.48 20.57 3.17
N GLU A 33 -36.79 19.47 2.49
CA GLU A 33 -37.88 18.56 2.88
C GLU A 33 -37.72 18.07 4.33
N ILE A 34 -36.51 17.63 4.71
CA ILE A 34 -36.21 17.19 6.09
C ILE A 34 -36.39 18.32 7.10
N LEU A 35 -36.02 19.56 6.74
CA LEU A 35 -35.95 20.69 7.66
C LEU A 35 -37.24 21.50 7.78
N THR A 36 -38.08 21.51 6.74
CA THR A 36 -39.33 22.32 6.69
C THR A 36 -40.58 21.46 6.60
N GLY A 37 -40.46 20.18 6.21
CA GLY A 37 -41.60 19.31 5.96
C GLY A 37 -42.42 19.68 4.71
N LYS A 38 -41.95 20.63 3.90
CA LYS A 38 -42.65 21.05 2.68
C LYS A 38 -42.56 19.99 1.58
N PRO A 39 -43.61 19.85 0.75
CA PRO A 39 -43.59 18.93 -0.36
C PRO A 39 -42.55 19.35 -1.39
N ARG A 40 -41.92 18.34 -2.02
CA ARG A 40 -40.85 18.55 -2.99
C ARG A 40 -41.22 19.52 -4.13
N SER A 41 -42.47 19.49 -4.60
CA SER A 41 -42.95 20.38 -5.66
C SER A 41 -42.80 21.87 -5.31
N GLU A 42 -43.10 22.26 -4.08
CA GLU A 42 -42.94 23.66 -3.63
C GLU A 42 -41.46 24.07 -3.59
N VAL A 43 -40.58 23.16 -3.18
CA VAL A 43 -39.13 23.45 -3.13
C VAL A 43 -38.56 23.59 -4.55
N VAL A 44 -39.05 22.80 -5.50
CA VAL A 44 -38.69 22.92 -6.93
C VAL A 44 -39.08 24.28 -7.49
N GLU A 45 -40.24 24.82 -7.13
CA GLU A 45 -40.66 26.17 -7.55
C GLU A 45 -39.70 27.24 -7.04
N VAL A 46 -39.27 27.14 -5.77
CA VAL A 46 -38.27 28.05 -5.19
C VAL A 46 -36.94 27.95 -5.94
N TRP A 47 -36.49 26.73 -6.25
CA TRP A 47 -35.27 26.51 -7.04
C TRP A 47 -35.35 27.13 -8.43
N ASN A 48 -36.47 26.92 -9.12
CA ASN A 48 -36.70 27.46 -10.45
C ASN A 48 -36.71 28.99 -10.43
N LYS A 49 -37.33 29.61 -9.41
CA LYS A 49 -37.29 31.07 -9.24
C LYS A 49 -35.85 31.56 -9.05
N MET A 50 -35.06 30.94 -8.16
CA MET A 50 -33.65 31.32 -7.97
C MET A 50 -32.81 31.18 -9.25
N THR A 51 -33.12 30.19 -10.09
CA THR A 51 -32.46 30.00 -11.39
C THR A 51 -32.87 31.09 -12.39
N GLN A 52 -34.15 31.43 -12.45
CA GLN A 52 -34.68 32.51 -13.31
C GLN A 52 -34.12 33.88 -12.92
N ASP A 53 -33.97 34.12 -11.62
CA ASP A 53 -33.41 35.35 -11.05
C ASP A 53 -31.88 35.44 -11.20
N GLY A 54 -31.22 34.40 -11.74
CA GLY A 54 -29.76 34.35 -11.93
C GLY A 54 -28.97 34.21 -10.63
N ILE A 55 -29.61 33.83 -9.53
CA ILE A 55 -28.96 33.63 -8.22
C ILE A 55 -28.09 32.37 -8.26
N VAL A 56 -28.61 31.32 -8.90
CA VAL A 56 -27.90 30.07 -9.16
C VAL A 56 -27.92 29.76 -10.64
N PHE A 57 -26.86 29.11 -11.13
CA PHE A 57 -26.75 28.72 -12.53
C PHE A 57 -26.07 27.35 -12.67
N GLN A 58 -26.35 26.69 -13.79
CA GLN A 58 -25.72 25.41 -14.12
C GLN A 58 -24.58 25.61 -15.12
N LYS A 59 -23.42 25.00 -14.84
CA LYS A 59 -22.27 24.93 -15.75
C LYS A 59 -21.65 23.54 -15.64
N ASP A 60 -21.35 22.90 -16.77
CA ASP A 60 -20.74 21.56 -16.81
C ASP A 60 -21.51 20.53 -15.94
N TYR A 61 -22.85 20.58 -16.01
CA TYR A 61 -23.78 19.77 -15.21
C TYR A 61 -23.75 20.01 -13.69
N LYS A 62 -23.01 21.01 -13.21
CA LYS A 62 -22.91 21.39 -11.81
C LYS A 62 -23.63 22.71 -11.55
N TRP A 63 -24.22 22.84 -10.37
CA TRP A 63 -24.89 24.06 -9.93
C TRP A 63 -23.97 24.90 -9.07
N PHE A 64 -23.98 26.21 -9.33
CA PHE A 64 -23.15 27.22 -8.68
C PHE A 64 -24.00 28.42 -8.26
N ILE A 65 -23.53 29.12 -7.22
CA ILE A 65 -24.00 30.45 -6.86
C ILE A 65 -23.31 31.48 -7.76
N ASP A 66 -24.05 32.44 -8.30
CA ASP A 66 -23.47 33.57 -9.03
C ASP A 66 -22.59 34.42 -8.11
N GLN A 67 -21.37 34.71 -8.55
CA GLN A 67 -20.38 35.46 -7.78
C GLN A 67 -20.86 36.88 -7.44
N ASN A 68 -21.71 37.48 -8.26
CA ASN A 68 -22.31 38.80 -8.00
C ASN A 68 -23.30 38.79 -6.82
N HIS A 69 -23.79 37.60 -6.45
CA HIS A 69 -24.74 37.41 -5.36
C HIS A 69 -24.11 36.77 -4.11
N LEU A 70 -22.91 36.18 -4.22
CA LEU A 70 -22.29 35.34 -3.19
C LEU A 70 -22.22 36.01 -1.81
N GLU A 71 -21.68 37.22 -1.72
CA GLU A 71 -21.50 37.89 -0.41
C GLU A 71 -22.84 38.25 0.24
N LYS A 72 -23.81 38.74 -0.54
CA LYS A 72 -25.17 39.01 -0.04
C LYS A 72 -25.90 37.74 0.40
N ILE A 73 -25.65 36.62 -0.30
CA ILE A 73 -26.19 35.31 0.08
C ILE A 73 -25.56 34.85 1.40
N LYS A 74 -24.25 34.99 1.56
CA LYS A 74 -23.57 34.68 2.81
C LYS A 74 -24.13 35.51 3.96
N GLU A 75 -24.28 36.82 3.80
CA GLU A 75 -24.90 37.69 4.80
C GLU A 75 -26.31 37.20 5.18
N ALA A 76 -27.17 36.95 4.19
CA ALA A 76 -28.55 36.52 4.41
C ALA A 76 -28.65 35.12 5.05
N VAL A 77 -27.76 34.19 4.70
CA VAL A 77 -27.67 32.86 5.31
C VAL A 77 -27.14 32.97 6.74
N GLN A 78 -26.11 33.79 6.98
CA GLN A 78 -25.52 33.98 8.30
C GLN A 78 -26.51 34.62 9.29
N GLU A 79 -27.24 35.65 8.86
CA GLU A 79 -28.33 36.25 9.63
C GLU A 79 -29.38 35.19 9.99
N TYR A 80 -29.82 34.40 9.02
CA TYR A 80 -30.75 33.30 9.23
C TYR A 80 -30.24 32.25 10.22
N LEU A 81 -28.97 31.83 10.10
CA LEU A 81 -28.36 30.89 11.03
C LEU A 81 -28.35 31.47 12.45
N ALA A 82 -27.98 32.75 12.60
CA ALA A 82 -27.97 33.43 13.89
C ALA A 82 -29.38 33.54 14.51
N GLU A 83 -30.39 33.95 13.74
CA GLU A 83 -31.80 34.02 14.18
C GLU A 83 -32.35 32.67 14.66
N ASN A 84 -31.88 31.58 14.06
CA ASN A 84 -32.25 30.21 14.45
C ASN A 84 -31.32 29.62 15.54
N GLY A 85 -30.36 30.41 16.02
CA GLY A 85 -29.36 30.02 17.00
C GLY A 85 -28.38 28.95 16.51
N ILE A 86 -28.16 28.80 15.21
CA ILE A 86 -27.21 27.83 14.65
C ILE A 86 -25.83 28.51 14.63
N THR A 87 -25.20 28.55 15.80
CA THR A 87 -23.88 29.15 16.02
C THR A 87 -22.87 28.09 16.46
N ALA A 88 -21.58 28.35 16.28
CA ALA A 88 -20.51 27.46 16.72
C ALA A 88 -20.65 27.15 18.23
N ASP A 89 -20.87 28.16 19.07
CA ASP A 89 -21.01 27.99 20.53
C ASP A 89 -22.20 27.10 20.92
N LYS A 90 -23.36 27.29 20.28
CA LYS A 90 -24.53 26.44 20.58
C LYS A 90 -24.30 25.00 20.15
N VAL A 91 -23.59 24.80 19.04
CA VAL A 91 -23.22 23.47 18.55
C VAL A 91 -22.22 22.82 19.51
N ILE A 92 -21.21 23.55 19.97
CA ILE A 92 -20.24 23.09 20.98
C ILE A 92 -20.99 22.64 22.23
N ASN A 93 -21.80 23.53 22.81
CA ASN A 93 -22.57 23.25 24.02
C ASN A 93 -23.52 22.05 23.84
N SER A 94 -24.15 21.91 22.66
CA SER A 94 -25.03 20.78 22.39
C SER A 94 -24.28 19.45 22.30
N ILE A 95 -23.09 19.42 21.72
CA ILE A 95 -22.29 18.19 21.62
C ILE A 95 -21.70 17.85 22.99
N GLU A 96 -21.18 18.85 23.72
CA GLU A 96 -20.67 18.66 25.09
C GLU A 96 -21.77 18.12 26.02
N ASP A 97 -22.98 18.69 25.99
CA ASP A 97 -24.13 18.22 26.77
C ASP A 97 -24.52 16.76 26.41
N GLU A 98 -24.46 16.39 25.14
CA GLU A 98 -24.70 15.01 24.72
C GLU A 98 -23.66 14.02 25.24
N ILE A 99 -22.38 14.40 25.22
CA ILE A 99 -21.30 13.57 25.77
C ILE A 99 -21.42 13.49 27.30
N GLN A 100 -21.77 14.58 27.98
CA GLN A 100 -21.97 14.58 29.43
C GLN A 100 -23.14 13.68 29.85
N LYS A 101 -24.25 13.70 29.10
CA LYS A 101 -25.44 12.87 29.38
C LYS A 101 -25.22 11.40 29.05
N VAL A 102 -24.49 11.11 27.97
CA VAL A 102 -24.21 9.76 27.49
C VAL A 102 -22.73 9.67 27.12
N PRO A 103 -21.84 9.39 28.08
CA PRO A 103 -20.39 9.36 27.86
C PRO A 103 -19.97 8.45 26.69
N GLU A 104 -20.70 7.37 26.42
CA GLU A 104 -20.45 6.44 25.32
C GLU A 104 -20.53 7.12 23.94
N LYS A 105 -21.27 8.23 23.81
CA LYS A 105 -21.36 9.00 22.56
C LYS A 105 -20.02 9.52 22.09
N ILE A 106 -19.05 9.74 22.98
CA ILE A 106 -17.71 10.18 22.58
C ILE A 106 -17.07 9.20 21.60
N SER A 107 -17.26 7.90 21.79
CA SER A 107 -16.78 6.86 20.88
C SER A 107 -17.43 6.97 19.50
N ILE A 108 -18.71 7.34 19.43
CA ILE A 108 -19.43 7.54 18.16
C ILE A 108 -18.86 8.76 17.43
N PHE A 109 -18.60 9.86 18.13
CA PHE A 109 -17.95 11.04 17.54
C PHE A 109 -16.53 10.75 17.04
N VAL A 110 -15.74 9.95 17.77
CA VAL A 110 -14.42 9.50 17.31
C VAL A 110 -14.56 8.61 16.05
N LYS A 111 -15.51 7.68 16.03
CA LYS A 111 -15.82 6.84 14.85
C LYS A 111 -16.24 7.69 13.64
N LEU A 112 -17.04 8.73 13.86
CA LEU A 112 -17.43 9.68 12.83
C LEU A 112 -16.20 10.36 12.22
N LEU A 113 -15.31 10.93 13.06
CA LEU A 113 -14.10 11.61 12.58
C LEU A 113 -13.19 10.70 11.76
N GLY A 114 -13.06 9.43 12.14
CA GLY A 114 -12.30 8.43 11.37
C GLY A 114 -12.87 8.13 9.98
N ARG A 115 -14.15 8.44 9.76
CA ARG A 115 -14.84 8.22 8.46
C ARG A 115 -15.01 9.49 7.63
N VAL A 116 -14.52 10.64 8.09
CA VAL A 116 -14.64 11.89 7.33
C VAL A 116 -13.68 11.84 6.14
N TYR A 117 -14.26 11.77 4.94
CA TYR A 117 -13.56 11.97 3.69
C TYR A 117 -13.36 13.47 3.42
N LYS A 118 -12.16 13.84 2.99
CA LYS A 118 -11.78 15.23 2.69
C LYS A 118 -11.43 15.39 1.21
N SER A 119 -12.07 16.35 0.54
CA SER A 119 -11.79 16.69 -0.85
C SER A 119 -11.86 18.21 -1.04
N GLY A 120 -10.69 18.85 -1.09
CA GLY A 120 -10.60 20.31 -0.94
C GLY A 120 -11.18 20.74 0.41
N ASP A 121 -12.06 21.75 0.38
CA ASP A 121 -12.75 22.25 1.57
C ASP A 121 -13.98 21.43 1.98
N LYS A 122 -14.30 20.36 1.23
CA LYS A 122 -15.47 19.51 1.50
C LYS A 122 -15.11 18.41 2.46
N LYS A 123 -15.99 18.21 3.44
CA LYS A 123 -15.88 17.16 4.45
C LYS A 123 -17.15 16.34 4.44
N SER A 124 -17.06 15.03 4.24
CA SER A 124 -18.27 14.20 4.15
C SER A 124 -18.09 12.80 4.72
N VAL A 125 -19.18 12.21 5.17
CA VAL A 125 -19.27 10.78 5.51
C VAL A 125 -20.22 10.12 4.53
N THR A 126 -19.74 9.10 3.81
CA THR A 126 -20.51 8.41 2.77
C THR A 126 -20.75 6.95 3.15
N PHE A 127 -21.97 6.50 2.89
CA PHE A 127 -22.42 5.13 3.08
C PHE A 127 -22.80 4.53 1.72
N VAL A 128 -22.28 3.35 1.41
CA VAL A 128 -22.63 2.53 0.23
C VAL A 128 -23.52 1.37 0.67
N ASP A 129 -24.31 0.79 -0.23
CA ASP A 129 -25.23 -0.33 0.03
C ASP A 129 -24.86 -1.26 1.19
N GLY A 130 -25.75 -1.38 2.18
CA GLY A 130 -25.55 -2.30 3.31
C GLY A 130 -24.48 -1.89 4.32
N GLU A 131 -23.66 -0.85 4.05
CA GLU A 131 -22.63 -0.34 4.98
C GLU A 131 -23.19 0.64 6.03
N TRP A 132 -24.52 0.69 6.20
CA TRP A 132 -25.17 1.55 7.18
C TRP A 132 -24.80 1.12 8.60
N LEU A 133 -23.88 1.85 9.21
CA LEU A 133 -23.61 1.74 10.64
C LEU A 133 -24.66 2.54 11.40
N SER A 134 -25.53 1.85 12.15
CA SER A 134 -26.66 2.45 12.84
C SER A 134 -26.27 3.70 13.62
N ASP A 135 -25.20 3.65 14.40
CA ASP A 135 -24.83 4.72 15.33
C ASP A 135 -24.32 5.97 14.59
N ILE A 136 -23.41 5.79 13.63
CA ILE A 136 -22.85 6.90 12.85
C ILE A 136 -23.91 7.48 11.91
N GLY A 137 -24.67 6.62 11.23
CA GLY A 137 -25.74 7.05 10.32
C GLY A 137 -26.86 7.79 11.05
N ASN A 138 -27.22 7.36 12.27
CA ASN A 138 -28.18 8.07 13.12
C ASN A 138 -27.63 9.42 13.58
N LEU A 139 -26.37 9.49 14.01
CA LEU A 139 -25.71 10.76 14.34
C LEU A 139 -25.69 11.73 13.15
N CYS A 140 -25.37 11.26 11.95
CA CYS A 140 -25.42 12.07 10.74
C CYS A 140 -26.84 12.60 10.44
N LYS A 141 -27.89 11.79 10.67
CA LYS A 141 -29.29 12.26 10.54
C LYS A 141 -29.63 13.32 11.59
N GLU A 142 -29.14 13.18 12.82
CA GLU A 142 -29.30 14.20 13.86
C GLU A 142 -28.58 15.50 13.47
N PHE A 143 -27.39 15.41 12.88
CA PHE A 143 -26.65 16.56 12.39
C PHE A 143 -27.40 17.32 11.28
N VAL A 144 -28.07 16.61 10.38
CA VAL A 144 -28.94 17.25 9.38
C VAL A 144 -30.08 18.00 10.06
N LYS A 145 -30.77 17.39 11.03
CA LYS A 145 -31.84 18.06 11.79
C LYS A 145 -31.36 19.29 12.55
N LYS A 146 -30.13 19.25 13.06
CA LYS A 146 -29.45 20.37 13.73
C LYS A 146 -28.85 21.39 12.75
N ARG A 147 -28.97 21.18 11.44
CA ARG A 147 -28.42 22.03 10.38
C ARG A 147 -26.90 22.20 10.48
N VAL A 148 -26.18 21.16 10.90
CA VAL A 148 -24.71 21.10 10.91
C VAL A 148 -24.14 20.07 9.94
N ALA A 149 -25.02 19.37 9.21
CA ALA A 149 -24.66 18.56 8.06
C ALA A 149 -25.74 18.62 6.98
N PHE A 150 -25.40 18.22 5.77
CA PHE A 150 -26.27 18.22 4.61
C PHE A 150 -26.27 16.85 3.97
N ARG A 151 -27.44 16.26 3.77
CA ARG A 151 -27.59 14.95 3.13
C ARG A 151 -27.60 15.11 1.63
N SER A 152 -26.88 14.24 0.94
CA SER A 152 -26.96 14.04 -0.51
C SER A 152 -27.03 12.56 -0.79
N SER A 153 -28.04 12.13 -1.54
CA SER A 153 -28.14 10.75 -1.97
C SER A 153 -27.95 10.72 -3.49
N TRP A 154 -27.34 9.66 -4.01
CA TRP A 154 -27.32 9.42 -5.45
C TRP A 154 -27.21 7.93 -5.70
N SER A 155 -27.71 7.49 -6.85
CA SER A 155 -27.62 6.07 -7.23
C SER A 155 -26.87 5.93 -8.55
N SER A 156 -25.98 4.94 -8.58
CA SER A 156 -25.41 4.41 -9.82
C SER A 156 -26.22 3.20 -10.28
N ARG A 157 -25.87 2.64 -11.46
CA ARG A 157 -26.47 1.38 -11.92
C ARG A 157 -26.27 0.20 -10.97
N LYS A 158 -25.26 0.25 -10.09
CA LYS A 158 -24.88 -0.87 -9.21
C LYS A 158 -25.13 -0.61 -7.74
N HIS A 159 -25.04 0.66 -7.33
CA HIS A 159 -24.97 1.03 -5.93
C HIS A 159 -25.74 2.30 -5.61
N SER A 160 -26.35 2.34 -4.43
CA SER A 160 -26.89 3.54 -3.81
C SER A 160 -25.88 4.13 -2.82
N TYR A 161 -25.77 5.44 -2.84
CA TYR A 161 -24.85 6.20 -1.99
C TYR A 161 -25.64 7.21 -1.19
N THR A 162 -25.37 7.29 0.11
CA THR A 162 -25.85 8.38 0.96
C THR A 162 -24.65 9.07 1.59
N SER A 163 -24.42 10.32 1.22
CA SER A 163 -23.37 11.18 1.76
C SER A 163 -23.96 12.22 2.71
N PHE A 164 -23.25 12.49 3.80
CA PHE A 164 -23.53 13.58 4.72
C PHE A 164 -22.35 14.53 4.71
N TYR A 165 -22.54 15.70 4.10
CA TYR A 165 -21.57 16.78 4.04
C TYR A 165 -21.61 17.55 5.35
N LEU A 166 -20.52 17.51 6.08
CA LEU A 166 -20.31 18.24 7.32
C LEU A 166 -20.17 19.74 7.01
N ARG A 167 -20.85 20.59 7.79
CA ARG A 167 -20.76 22.05 7.64
C ARG A 167 -19.31 22.52 7.79
N THR A 168 -18.83 23.31 6.83
CA THR A 168 -17.51 23.96 6.84
C THR A 168 -17.62 25.48 6.86
N TRP A 169 -18.79 26.04 6.54
CA TRP A 169 -19.08 27.47 6.62
C TRP A 169 -20.47 27.73 7.26
N PRO A 170 -20.62 28.74 8.13
CA PRO A 170 -19.60 29.71 8.57
C PRO A 170 -18.63 29.19 9.65
N PHE A 171 -18.80 27.94 10.08
CA PHE A 171 -17.92 27.26 11.03
C PHE A 171 -17.75 25.80 10.63
N ASP A 172 -16.67 25.19 11.11
CA ASP A 172 -16.27 23.83 10.75
C ASP A 172 -16.68 22.81 11.82
N ILE A 173 -17.68 21.98 11.51
CA ILE A 173 -18.20 20.99 12.46
C ILE A 173 -17.20 19.86 12.76
N GLU A 174 -16.34 19.50 11.80
CA GLU A 174 -15.31 18.47 12.04
C GLU A 174 -14.29 18.99 13.05
N GLU A 175 -13.86 20.24 12.91
CA GLU A 175 -12.93 20.89 13.82
C GLU A 175 -13.54 21.05 15.23
N ILE A 176 -14.79 21.49 15.32
CA ILE A 176 -15.53 21.55 16.59
C ILE A 176 -15.55 20.18 17.29
N ILE A 177 -15.98 19.13 16.58
CA ILE A 177 -16.04 17.77 17.15
C ILE A 177 -14.66 17.29 17.59
N ARG A 178 -13.63 17.55 16.77
CA ARG A 178 -12.23 17.21 17.09
C ARG A 178 -11.78 17.87 18.38
N ASN A 179 -11.99 19.18 18.53
CA ASN A 179 -11.57 19.93 19.71
C ASN A 179 -12.30 19.44 20.97
N ILE A 180 -13.60 19.15 20.87
CA ILE A 180 -14.38 18.58 21.97
C ILE A 180 -13.83 17.21 22.37
N ILE A 181 -13.55 16.31 21.41
CA ILE A 181 -12.96 14.99 21.70
C ILE A 181 -11.60 15.14 22.38
N LEU A 182 -10.72 15.99 21.85
CA LEU A 182 -9.38 16.22 22.40
C LEU A 182 -9.44 16.69 23.86
N LYS A 183 -10.35 17.63 24.15
CA LYS A 183 -10.61 18.16 25.49
C LYS A 183 -11.19 17.09 26.42
N HIS A 184 -12.23 16.38 26.01
CA HIS A 184 -12.89 15.38 26.85
C HIS A 184 -12.03 14.14 27.12
N LEU A 185 -11.21 13.72 26.15
CA LEU A 185 -10.24 12.64 26.35
C LEU A 185 -8.94 13.12 27.00
N ASN A 186 -8.73 14.43 27.09
CA ASN A 186 -7.51 15.05 27.61
C ASN A 186 -6.21 14.57 26.92
N ILE A 187 -6.30 14.31 25.61
CA ILE A 187 -5.23 13.77 24.78
C ILE A 187 -4.54 14.82 23.90
N GLU A 188 -4.94 16.08 24.02
CA GLU A 188 -4.31 17.17 23.27
C GLU A 188 -2.84 17.34 23.67
N GLY A 189 -1.96 17.39 22.67
CA GLY A 189 -0.52 17.58 22.87
C GLY A 189 0.22 16.40 23.49
N LEU A 190 -0.37 15.19 23.53
CA LEU A 190 0.36 13.99 23.96
C LEU A 190 1.54 13.68 23.02
N ALA A 191 2.69 13.36 23.61
CA ALA A 191 3.88 12.92 22.90
C ALA A 191 3.75 11.49 22.36
N ASP A 192 4.60 11.12 21.39
CA ASP A 192 4.62 9.77 20.81
C ASP A 192 4.92 8.70 21.89
N GLU A 193 5.75 9.03 22.87
CA GLU A 193 6.12 8.16 23.99
C GLU A 193 4.93 7.90 24.94
N GLU A 194 4.10 8.92 25.19
CA GLU A 194 2.87 8.78 25.97
C GLU A 194 1.86 7.87 25.24
N TRP A 195 1.74 8.05 23.92
CA TRP A 195 0.92 7.17 23.08
C TRP A 195 1.44 5.74 23.04
N ASN A 196 2.75 5.52 23.10
CA ASN A 196 3.30 4.17 23.22
C ASN A 196 2.82 3.48 24.51
N ILE A 197 2.84 4.17 25.65
CA ILE A 197 2.34 3.64 26.93
C ILE A 197 0.83 3.34 26.85
N ILE A 198 0.03 4.29 26.35
CA ILE A 198 -1.42 4.09 26.18
C ILE A 198 -1.68 2.91 25.25
N SER A 199 -0.95 2.79 24.14
CA SER A 199 -1.13 1.68 23.19
C SER A 199 -0.87 0.31 23.81
N LEU A 200 0.14 0.19 24.68
CA LEU A 200 0.41 -1.06 25.41
C LEU A 200 -0.76 -1.44 26.32
N LEU A 201 -1.34 -0.47 27.02
CA LEU A 201 -2.52 -0.70 27.86
C LEU A 201 -3.73 -1.11 27.01
N LEU A 202 -3.95 -0.47 25.86
CA LEU A 202 -5.03 -0.83 24.92
C LEU A 202 -4.85 -2.23 24.31
N LEU A 203 -3.61 -2.69 24.13
CA LEU A 203 -3.29 -4.03 23.65
C LEU A 203 -3.45 -5.10 24.74
N SER A 204 -3.33 -4.72 26.02
CA SER A 204 -3.54 -5.63 27.15
C SER A 204 -5.02 -6.03 27.28
N GLN A 205 -5.28 -7.29 27.66
CA GLN A 205 -6.66 -7.77 27.79
C GLN A 205 -7.42 -7.05 28.93
N ASN A 206 -6.72 -6.79 30.03
CA ASN A 206 -7.29 -6.25 31.28
C ASN A 206 -7.06 -4.75 31.46
N LEU A 207 -6.61 -4.04 30.40
CA LEU A 207 -6.28 -2.61 30.45
C LEU A 207 -5.29 -2.23 31.55
N SER A 208 -4.48 -3.19 31.99
CA SER A 208 -3.59 -3.03 33.12
C SER A 208 -2.29 -3.77 32.87
N LEU A 209 -1.18 -3.13 33.19
CA LEU A 209 0.17 -3.68 33.04
C LEU A 209 1.03 -3.29 34.24
N GLU A 210 1.90 -4.20 34.65
CA GLU A 210 2.91 -3.89 35.66
C GLU A 210 3.92 -2.88 35.11
N TYR A 211 4.45 -2.01 35.98
CA TYR A 211 5.44 -1.01 35.59
C TYR A 211 6.64 -1.60 34.83
N GLN A 212 7.15 -2.76 35.29
CA GLN A 212 8.28 -3.44 34.64
C GLN A 212 7.94 -3.95 33.24
N VAL A 213 6.69 -4.37 33.01
CA VAL A 213 6.22 -4.78 31.69
C VAL A 213 6.22 -3.59 30.73
N ILE A 214 5.72 -2.43 31.17
CA ILE A 214 5.75 -1.20 30.37
C ILE A 214 7.20 -0.81 30.05
N LYS A 215 8.05 -0.74 31.09
CA LYS A 215 9.48 -0.42 30.96
C LYS A 215 10.18 -1.31 29.93
N ASN A 216 9.91 -2.60 29.94
CA ASN A 216 10.53 -3.52 29.01
C ASN A 216 10.14 -3.26 27.54
N ASN A 217 9.00 -2.62 27.27
CA ASN A 217 8.50 -2.37 25.91
C ASN A 217 8.76 -0.95 25.40
N VAL A 218 9.34 -0.08 26.22
CA VAL A 218 9.67 1.30 25.85
C VAL A 218 11.16 1.54 26.03
N ASN A 219 11.76 2.32 25.14
CA ASN A 219 13.18 2.67 25.23
C ASN A 219 13.36 3.94 26.08
N LEU A 220 12.97 3.88 27.36
CA LEU A 220 13.02 5.00 28.30
C LEU A 220 13.78 4.60 29.56
N THR A 221 14.47 5.57 30.16
CA THR A 221 15.04 5.42 31.50
C THR A 221 13.93 5.43 32.56
N ASP A 222 14.24 4.94 33.77
CA ASP A 222 13.26 4.94 34.88
C ASP A 222 12.69 6.33 35.19
N PRO A 223 13.51 7.40 35.29
CA PRO A 223 13.00 8.76 35.51
C PRO A 223 12.08 9.23 34.38
N GLU A 224 12.49 9.08 33.12
CA GLU A 224 11.68 9.49 31.95
C GLU A 224 10.32 8.78 31.95
N LEU A 225 10.30 7.45 32.19
CA LEU A 225 9.05 6.70 32.25
C LEU A 225 8.17 7.14 33.43
N ARG A 226 8.76 7.47 34.58
CA ARG A 226 8.00 7.97 35.74
C ARG A 226 7.41 9.35 35.48
N ASP A 227 8.14 10.23 34.80
CA ASP A 227 7.64 11.55 34.42
C ASP A 227 6.46 11.43 33.45
N LEU A 228 6.57 10.58 32.41
CA LEU A 228 5.47 10.34 31.48
C LEU A 228 4.24 9.74 32.18
N ILE A 229 4.43 8.77 33.07
CA ILE A 229 3.33 8.18 33.84
C ILE A 229 2.67 9.24 34.74
N THR A 230 3.45 10.13 35.35
CA THR A 230 2.93 11.22 36.18
C THR A 230 2.07 12.17 35.35
N ASN A 231 2.54 12.57 34.17
CA ASN A 231 1.78 13.41 33.24
C ASN A 231 0.47 12.73 32.80
N LEU A 232 0.51 11.44 32.45
CA LEU A 232 -0.68 10.67 32.10
C LEU A 232 -1.68 10.56 33.26
N LYS A 233 -1.19 10.44 34.51
CA LYS A 233 -2.03 10.42 35.71
C LYS A 233 -2.68 11.78 35.97
N GLU A 234 -1.92 12.87 35.86
CA GLU A 234 -2.43 14.24 36.00
C GLU A 234 -3.51 14.54 34.95
N ARG A 235 -3.38 13.95 33.76
CA ARG A 235 -4.40 14.02 32.71
C ARG A 235 -5.62 13.14 32.95
N GLY A 236 -5.58 12.25 33.94
CA GLY A 236 -6.65 11.27 34.21
C GLY A 236 -6.75 10.14 33.18
N LEU A 237 -5.71 9.95 32.36
CA LEU A 237 -5.66 8.91 31.33
C LEU A 237 -5.32 7.54 31.90
N VAL A 238 -4.57 7.51 32.99
CA VAL A 238 -4.17 6.29 33.68
C VAL A 238 -4.25 6.47 35.19
N THR A 239 -4.38 5.36 35.89
CA THR A 239 -4.30 5.29 37.36
C THR A 239 -3.24 4.26 37.75
N GLU A 240 -2.71 4.37 38.96
CA GLU A 240 -1.69 3.44 39.45
C GLU A 240 -2.26 2.70 40.68
N GLU A 241 -2.44 1.39 40.54
CA GLU A 241 -3.05 0.52 41.54
C GLU A 241 -2.14 -0.70 41.79
N TYR A 242 -1.70 -0.90 43.03
CA TYR A 242 -0.89 -2.06 43.42
C TYR A 242 0.36 -2.29 42.53
N GLY A 243 1.02 -1.22 42.09
CA GLY A 243 2.20 -1.29 41.21
C GLY A 243 1.90 -1.56 39.74
N LYS A 244 0.61 -1.55 39.36
CA LYS A 244 0.15 -1.65 37.98
C LYS A 244 -0.36 -0.30 37.50
N LEU A 245 -0.11 -0.01 36.24
CA LEU A 245 -0.73 1.09 35.53
C LEU A 245 -2.02 0.58 34.90
N VAL A 246 -3.13 1.29 35.12
CA VAL A 246 -4.47 0.89 34.68
C VAL A 246 -5.08 2.00 33.83
N LEU A 247 -5.56 1.66 32.64
CA LEU A 247 -6.38 2.53 31.81
C LEU A 247 -7.84 2.43 32.29
N PRO A 248 -8.49 3.54 32.70
CA PRO A 248 -9.89 3.54 33.10
C PRO A 248 -10.80 2.94 32.02
N GLN A 249 -11.70 2.03 32.42
CA GLN A 249 -12.56 1.28 31.50
C GLN A 249 -13.40 2.18 30.58
N GLY A 250 -13.89 3.33 31.11
CA GLY A 250 -14.66 4.30 30.34
C GLY A 250 -13.89 4.98 29.20
N LEU A 251 -12.56 4.95 29.25
CA LEU A 251 -11.69 5.51 28.21
C LEU A 251 -11.28 4.48 27.15
N LYS A 252 -11.51 3.18 27.40
CA LYS A 252 -11.08 2.09 26.49
C LYS A 252 -11.56 2.32 25.06
N GLU A 253 -12.87 2.27 24.84
CA GLU A 253 -13.46 2.34 23.50
C GLU A 253 -13.08 3.63 22.75
N PRO A 254 -13.20 4.84 23.34
CA PRO A 254 -12.89 6.05 22.60
C PRO A 254 -11.39 6.21 22.33
N LEU A 255 -10.50 5.82 23.25
CA LEU A 255 -9.06 5.82 22.99
C LEU A 255 -8.65 4.76 21.98
N THR A 256 -9.22 3.55 22.05
CA THR A 256 -9.02 2.49 21.06
C THR A 256 -9.37 3.00 19.66
N GLN A 257 -10.54 3.62 19.51
CA GLN A 257 -10.96 4.18 18.24
C GLN A 257 -10.06 5.36 17.81
N TYR A 258 -9.71 6.27 18.72
CA TYR A 258 -8.86 7.41 18.39
C TYR A 258 -7.48 6.95 17.93
N PHE A 259 -6.89 6.00 18.66
CA PHE A 259 -5.62 5.38 18.35
C PHE A 259 -5.66 4.72 16.97
N LYS A 260 -6.73 3.96 16.66
CA LYS A 260 -6.92 3.32 15.35
C LYS A 260 -6.84 4.29 14.19
N GLU A 261 -7.61 5.37 14.27
CA GLU A 261 -7.80 6.28 13.16
C GLU A 261 -6.63 7.27 12.99
N ASN A 262 -5.97 7.67 14.09
CA ASN A 262 -4.99 8.76 14.06
C ASN A 262 -3.53 8.32 14.21
N PHE A 263 -3.26 7.22 14.92
CA PHE A 263 -1.90 6.81 15.29
C PHE A 263 -1.49 5.47 14.70
N TYR A 264 -2.35 4.46 14.78
CA TYR A 264 -2.00 3.10 14.41
C TYR A 264 -1.57 2.98 12.96
N GLN A 265 -2.25 3.65 12.02
CA GLN A 265 -1.86 3.60 10.60
C GLN A 265 -0.45 4.15 10.36
N LYS A 266 -0.07 5.21 11.08
CA LYS A 266 1.29 5.77 11.03
C LYS A 266 2.30 4.81 11.63
N LEU A 267 2.01 4.26 12.81
CA LEU A 267 2.84 3.28 13.51
C LEU A 267 3.07 2.04 12.62
N LYS A 268 1.99 1.47 12.10
CA LYS A 268 2.00 0.33 11.18
C LYS A 268 2.86 0.61 9.95
N SER A 269 2.64 1.74 9.28
CA SER A 269 3.40 2.11 8.08
C SER A 269 4.89 2.27 8.37
N ARG A 270 5.23 2.85 9.53
CA ARG A 270 6.61 2.99 10.02
C ARG A 270 7.26 1.62 10.23
N ILE A 271 6.59 0.72 10.97
CA ILE A 271 7.08 -0.64 11.25
C ILE A 271 7.30 -1.40 9.92
N ILE A 272 6.31 -1.38 9.03
CA ILE A 272 6.42 -2.05 7.71
C ILE A 272 7.59 -1.51 6.91
N SER A 273 7.77 -0.19 6.83
CA SER A 273 8.85 0.43 6.06
C SER A 273 10.23 0.05 6.61
N GLN A 274 10.40 0.13 7.94
CA GLN A 274 11.63 -0.28 8.62
C GLN A 274 11.93 -1.77 8.42
N LEU A 275 10.92 -2.63 8.51
CA LEU A 275 11.06 -4.07 8.27
C LEU A 275 11.48 -4.38 6.83
N LYS A 276 10.84 -3.77 5.83
CA LYS A 276 11.22 -3.94 4.42
C LYS A 276 12.69 -3.58 4.19
N GLN A 277 13.12 -2.45 4.74
CA GLN A 277 14.51 -1.99 4.64
C GLN A 277 15.48 -2.96 5.34
N ARG A 278 15.15 -3.44 6.54
CA ARG A 278 16.00 -4.37 7.32
C ARG A 278 16.07 -5.75 6.67
N ILE A 279 14.95 -6.27 6.17
CA ILE A 279 14.89 -7.55 5.44
C ILE A 279 15.75 -7.48 4.17
N GLY A 280 15.64 -6.39 3.40
CA GLY A 280 16.46 -6.19 2.20
C GLY A 280 17.97 -6.12 2.47
N ARG A 281 18.39 -5.92 3.73
CA ARG A 281 19.80 -5.85 4.15
C ARG A 281 20.30 -7.10 4.88
N SER A 282 19.43 -7.98 5.36
CA SER A 282 19.82 -9.09 6.22
C SER A 282 18.85 -10.27 6.17
N LEU A 283 19.36 -11.43 5.73
CA LEU A 283 18.62 -12.70 5.77
C LEU A 283 18.23 -13.12 7.19
N THR A 284 19.03 -12.76 8.19
CA THR A 284 18.70 -13.01 9.61
C THR A 284 17.38 -12.35 9.99
N VAL A 285 17.11 -11.13 9.51
CA VAL A 285 15.84 -10.43 9.78
C VAL A 285 14.67 -11.13 9.10
N LEU A 286 14.85 -11.65 7.87
CA LEU A 286 13.83 -12.45 7.20
C LEU A 286 13.50 -13.74 7.97
N TRP A 287 14.52 -14.38 8.55
CA TRP A 287 14.33 -15.57 9.39
C TRP A 287 13.58 -15.24 10.70
N ILE A 288 13.93 -14.13 11.36
CA ILE A 288 13.20 -13.64 12.56
C ILE A 288 11.74 -13.34 12.20
N PHE A 289 11.49 -12.65 11.08
CA PHE A 289 10.13 -12.40 10.57
C PHE A 289 9.36 -13.70 10.33
N SER A 290 9.99 -14.68 9.67
CA SER A 290 9.38 -15.99 9.42
C SER A 290 9.02 -16.72 10.71
N THR A 291 9.88 -16.61 11.74
CA THR A 291 9.60 -17.15 13.07
C THR A 291 8.39 -16.47 13.71
N ALA A 292 8.29 -15.14 13.63
CA ALA A 292 7.12 -14.40 14.10
C ALA A 292 5.83 -14.86 13.40
N LYS A 293 5.89 -15.14 12.10
CA LYS A 293 4.76 -15.68 11.33
C LYS A 293 4.35 -17.08 11.80
N VAL A 294 5.32 -17.97 12.02
CA VAL A 294 5.06 -19.32 12.56
C VAL A 294 4.34 -19.23 13.90
N ILE A 295 4.82 -18.38 14.81
CA ILE A 295 4.17 -18.17 16.12
C ILE A 295 2.74 -17.64 15.96
N HIS A 296 2.53 -16.66 15.07
CA HIS A 296 1.20 -16.14 14.78
C HIS A 296 0.24 -17.22 14.22
N ASP A 297 0.74 -18.19 13.48
CA ASP A 297 -0.07 -19.23 12.86
C ASP A 297 -0.35 -20.44 13.76
N LEU A 298 0.28 -20.52 14.93
CA LEU A 298 -0.01 -21.58 15.91
C LEU A 298 -1.51 -21.66 16.23
N PRO A 299 -2.06 -22.83 16.55
CA PRO A 299 -3.48 -22.97 16.85
C PRO A 299 -3.90 -22.33 18.18
N PHE A 300 -2.94 -21.97 19.04
CA PHE A 300 -3.17 -21.37 20.35
C PHE A 300 -3.23 -19.84 20.29
N GLY A 301 -3.94 -19.22 21.23
CA GLY A 301 -4.07 -17.78 21.38
C GLY A 301 -5.41 -17.19 20.92
N GLU A 302 -5.71 -15.99 21.38
CA GLU A 302 -6.92 -15.24 21.05
C GLU A 302 -6.64 -14.32 19.85
N LYS A 303 -7.38 -14.51 18.75
CA LYS A 303 -7.34 -13.60 17.60
C LYS A 303 -8.37 -12.49 17.81
N ARG A 304 -7.92 -11.24 17.72
CA ARG A 304 -8.81 -10.08 17.66
C ARG A 304 -8.73 -9.49 16.26
N VAL A 305 -9.88 -9.30 15.64
CA VAL A 305 -9.98 -8.77 14.27
C VAL A 305 -10.22 -7.25 14.30
N GLU A 306 -10.87 -6.75 15.35
CA GLU A 306 -11.15 -5.33 15.53
C GLU A 306 -10.57 -4.81 16.85
N PRO A 307 -10.08 -3.56 16.87
CA PRO A 307 -9.91 -2.65 15.72
C PRO A 307 -8.73 -3.00 14.79
N PHE A 308 -7.82 -3.87 15.23
CA PHE A 308 -6.64 -4.31 14.48
C PHE A 308 -6.58 -5.82 14.50
N LEU A 309 -6.03 -6.41 13.43
CA LEU A 309 -5.74 -7.84 13.42
C LEU A 309 -4.53 -8.12 14.30
N LEU A 310 -4.79 -8.61 15.51
CA LEU A 310 -3.75 -8.99 16.46
C LEU A 310 -4.02 -10.38 17.01
N LYS A 311 -2.97 -10.99 17.53
CA LYS A 311 -3.07 -12.29 18.19
C LYS A 311 -2.32 -12.26 19.52
N THR A 312 -3.04 -12.56 20.59
CA THR A 312 -2.50 -12.67 21.94
C THR A 312 -2.24 -14.14 22.26
N ILE A 313 -1.04 -14.47 22.74
CA ILE A 313 -0.64 -15.86 23.04
C ILE A 313 0.03 -15.89 24.42
N ASP A 314 -0.43 -16.80 25.28
CA ASP A 314 0.22 -17.08 26.57
C ASP A 314 1.64 -17.64 26.33
N LYS A 315 2.64 -17.07 26.99
CA LYS A 315 4.05 -17.45 26.84
C LYS A 315 4.35 -18.89 27.22
N THR A 316 3.53 -19.51 28.05
CA THR A 316 3.68 -20.94 28.40
C THR A 316 3.56 -21.85 27.18
N HIS A 317 2.89 -21.39 26.11
CA HIS A 317 2.80 -22.06 24.81
C HIS A 317 3.98 -21.77 23.88
N LEU A 318 4.91 -20.88 24.26
CA LEU A 318 6.00 -20.40 23.42
C LEU A 318 7.40 -20.77 23.94
N LYS A 319 7.50 -21.81 24.78
CA LYS A 319 8.79 -22.26 25.34
C LYS A 319 9.84 -22.55 24.27
N ASP A 320 9.44 -23.14 23.15
CA ASP A 320 10.34 -23.47 22.03
C ASP A 320 10.86 -22.21 21.30
N PHE A 321 10.20 -21.07 21.49
CA PHE A 321 10.51 -19.80 20.83
C PHE A 321 11.09 -18.75 21.78
N GLU A 322 11.32 -19.08 23.06
CA GLU A 322 11.70 -18.11 24.10
C GLU A 322 12.96 -17.31 23.73
N LYS A 323 13.94 -17.96 23.11
CA LYS A 323 15.19 -17.32 22.64
C LYS A 323 14.96 -16.36 21.47
N GLN A 324 13.89 -16.54 20.71
CA GLN A 324 13.57 -15.76 19.51
C GLN A 324 12.70 -14.55 19.83
N LEU A 325 11.92 -14.58 20.92
CA LEU A 325 11.02 -13.48 21.30
C LEU A 325 11.70 -12.12 21.39
N PRO A 326 12.90 -11.97 22.00
CA PRO A 326 13.58 -10.67 22.05
C PRO A 326 13.89 -10.13 20.65
N TYR A 327 14.34 -10.98 19.73
CA TYR A 327 14.65 -10.56 18.36
C TYR A 327 13.40 -10.19 17.57
N ILE A 328 12.28 -10.88 17.79
CA ILE A 328 10.99 -10.55 17.18
C ILE A 328 10.48 -9.19 17.69
N LYS A 329 10.68 -8.91 18.98
CA LYS A 329 10.39 -7.62 19.59
C LYS A 329 11.27 -6.51 19.02
N ASP A 330 12.57 -6.75 18.86
CA ASP A 330 13.53 -5.79 18.29
C ASP A 330 13.21 -5.38 16.84
N ILE A 331 12.46 -6.20 16.10
CA ILE A 331 11.97 -5.86 14.75
C ILE A 331 10.57 -5.23 14.76
N GLY A 332 9.99 -4.99 15.94
CA GLY A 332 8.71 -4.30 16.12
C GLY A 332 7.47 -5.16 15.83
N MET A 333 7.61 -6.48 15.82
CA MET A 333 6.53 -7.41 15.45
C MET A 333 5.75 -7.97 16.65
N LEU A 334 6.30 -7.80 17.85
CA LEU A 334 5.78 -8.39 19.07
C LEU A 334 5.86 -7.39 20.24
N TYR A 335 4.81 -7.36 21.05
CA TYR A 335 4.80 -6.74 22.36
C TYR A 335 4.78 -7.82 23.45
N ASP A 336 5.59 -7.64 24.46
CA ASP A 336 5.66 -8.53 25.61
C ASP A 336 4.79 -7.95 26.74
N LEU A 337 3.65 -8.57 27.04
CA LEU A 337 2.71 -8.08 28.05
C LEU A 337 2.82 -8.87 29.38
N GLY A 338 4.00 -9.43 29.68
CA GLY A 338 4.23 -10.19 30.91
C GLY A 338 3.98 -11.68 30.70
N SER A 339 2.78 -12.16 31.04
CA SER A 339 2.34 -13.55 30.79
C SER A 339 2.08 -13.82 29.31
N ASP A 340 1.70 -12.79 28.57
CA ASP A 340 1.25 -12.89 27.19
C ASP A 340 2.20 -12.17 26.24
N VAL A 341 2.17 -12.58 24.97
CA VAL A 341 2.74 -11.82 23.86
C VAL A 341 1.66 -11.43 22.88
N VAL A 342 1.77 -10.24 22.31
CA VAL A 342 0.85 -9.74 21.29
C VAL A 342 1.61 -9.57 19.98
N ILE A 343 1.12 -10.23 18.92
CA ILE A 343 1.68 -10.13 17.58
C ILE A 343 0.74 -9.32 16.69
N LEU A 344 1.32 -8.37 15.94
CA LEU A 344 0.61 -7.54 14.96
C LEU A 344 0.37 -8.32 13.65
N GLY A 345 -0.79 -8.97 13.56
CA GLY A 345 -1.15 -9.86 12.45
C GLY A 345 -1.34 -9.16 11.10
N ASP A 346 -1.82 -7.92 11.10
CA ASP A 346 -1.94 -7.13 9.87
C ASP A 346 -0.58 -6.64 9.34
N VAL A 347 0.35 -6.26 10.22
CA VAL A 347 1.74 -5.96 9.85
C VAL A 347 2.39 -7.20 9.22
N LEU A 348 2.23 -8.38 9.84
CA LEU A 348 2.73 -9.66 9.31
C LEU A 348 2.20 -9.90 7.89
N ARG A 349 0.89 -9.78 7.71
CA ARG A 349 0.22 -10.02 6.43
C ARG A 349 0.72 -9.07 5.34
N ASP A 350 0.89 -7.79 5.65
CA ASP A 350 1.29 -6.79 4.66
C ASP A 350 2.76 -6.95 4.23
N VAL A 351 3.65 -7.35 5.17
CA VAL A 351 5.04 -7.70 4.84
C VAL A 351 5.11 -9.01 4.07
N GLU A 352 4.32 -10.02 4.42
CA GLU A 352 4.24 -11.29 3.70
C GLU A 352 3.79 -11.08 2.24
N ASN A 353 2.74 -10.27 2.04
CA ASN A 353 2.25 -9.93 0.70
C ASN A 353 3.32 -9.22 -0.13
N TRP A 354 4.07 -8.30 0.49
CA TRP A 354 5.21 -7.65 -0.15
C TRP A 354 6.28 -8.67 -0.55
N LEU A 355 6.71 -9.56 0.35
CA LEU A 355 7.69 -10.61 0.05
C LEU A 355 7.24 -11.51 -1.11
N LYS A 356 5.99 -11.96 -1.10
CA LYS A 356 5.41 -12.76 -2.18
C LYS A 356 5.43 -12.00 -3.52
N SER A 357 5.13 -10.71 -3.50
CA SER A 357 5.17 -9.87 -4.71
C SER A 357 6.59 -9.68 -5.25
N SER A 358 7.58 -9.49 -4.37
CA SER A 358 8.99 -9.31 -4.76
C SER A 358 9.61 -10.60 -5.31
N ILE A 359 9.25 -11.76 -4.76
CA ILE A 359 9.69 -13.07 -5.27
C ILE A 359 9.04 -13.36 -6.63
N LYS A 360 7.74 -13.08 -6.79
CA LYS A 360 7.03 -13.32 -8.07
C LYS A 360 7.53 -12.45 -9.21
N GLN A 361 8.07 -11.26 -8.93
CA GLN A 361 8.62 -10.38 -9.97
C GLN A 361 9.98 -10.85 -10.49
N SER A 362 10.68 -11.74 -9.79
CA SER A 362 12.05 -12.14 -10.13
C SER A 362 12.19 -13.56 -10.67
N LEU A 363 11.17 -14.41 -10.62
CA LEU A 363 11.22 -15.81 -11.07
C LEU A 363 10.07 -16.15 -12.01
N ILE A 364 10.40 -16.44 -13.27
CA ILE A 364 9.47 -16.97 -14.27
C ILE A 364 9.72 -18.47 -14.43
N PHE A 365 8.67 -19.29 -14.42
CA PHE A 365 8.75 -20.72 -14.66
C PHE A 365 8.11 -21.06 -16.01
N ILE A 366 8.86 -21.77 -16.86
CA ILE A 366 8.43 -22.24 -18.18
C ILE A 366 8.46 -23.78 -18.13
N PRO A 367 7.31 -24.46 -18.18
CA PRO A 367 7.25 -25.91 -18.21
C PRO A 367 7.90 -26.50 -19.48
N ALA A 368 8.42 -27.72 -19.38
CA ALA A 368 8.79 -28.51 -20.54
C ALA A 368 7.58 -28.65 -21.49
N ARG A 369 7.85 -28.68 -22.79
CA ARG A 369 6.86 -28.79 -23.88
C ARG A 369 5.88 -27.60 -24.01
N ASP A 370 6.11 -26.50 -23.29
CA ASP A 370 5.35 -25.24 -23.47
C ASP A 370 6.16 -24.20 -24.26
N TYR A 371 6.32 -24.47 -25.55
CA TYR A 371 7.07 -23.60 -26.46
C TYR A 371 6.38 -22.24 -26.67
N TYR A 372 5.05 -22.17 -26.54
CA TYR A 372 4.31 -20.90 -26.67
C TYR A 372 4.60 -19.96 -25.50
N LEU A 373 4.58 -20.48 -24.27
CA LEU A 373 4.96 -19.69 -23.10
C LEU A 373 6.43 -19.26 -23.19
N ALA A 374 7.32 -20.16 -23.63
CA ALA A 374 8.72 -19.82 -23.87
C ALA A 374 8.86 -18.63 -24.84
N ARG A 375 8.20 -18.69 -26.01
CA ARG A 375 8.20 -17.56 -26.96
C ARG A 375 7.70 -16.27 -26.33
N SER A 376 6.56 -16.30 -25.63
CA SER A 376 5.99 -15.11 -24.99
C SER A 376 6.94 -14.51 -23.95
N VAL A 377 7.61 -15.34 -23.14
CA VAL A 377 8.53 -14.88 -22.10
C VAL A 377 9.79 -14.26 -22.72
N PHE A 378 10.38 -14.92 -23.72
CA PHE A 378 11.59 -14.40 -24.34
C PHE A 378 11.31 -13.17 -25.21
N GLN A 379 10.15 -13.08 -25.84
CA GLN A 379 9.71 -11.86 -26.51
C GLN A 379 9.59 -10.68 -25.53
N ASP A 380 9.03 -10.91 -24.34
CA ASP A 380 9.00 -9.89 -23.29
C ASP A 380 10.43 -9.50 -22.83
N ILE A 381 11.28 -10.47 -22.53
CA ILE A 381 12.68 -10.22 -22.11
C ILE A 381 13.43 -9.39 -23.15
N PHE A 382 13.37 -9.77 -24.43
CA PHE A 382 14.08 -9.06 -25.48
C PHE A 382 13.47 -7.68 -25.78
N SER A 383 12.17 -7.47 -25.54
CA SER A 383 11.56 -6.15 -25.65
C SER A 383 12.04 -5.16 -24.57
N ARG A 384 12.53 -5.68 -23.43
CA ARG A 384 13.11 -4.90 -22.33
C ARG A 384 14.61 -4.64 -22.48
N CYS A 385 15.28 -5.30 -23.43
CA CYS A 385 16.71 -5.10 -23.67
C CYS A 385 16.99 -3.74 -24.35
N GLN A 386 18.10 -3.10 -23.98
CA GLN A 386 18.55 -1.79 -24.48
C GLN A 386 20.00 -1.85 -24.96
N GLU A 387 20.27 -1.19 -26.10
CA GLU A 387 21.57 -1.00 -26.77
C GLU A 387 22.32 -2.25 -27.24
N TYR A 388 22.34 -3.31 -26.44
CA TYR A 388 22.97 -4.59 -26.75
C TYR A 388 22.29 -5.76 -26.03
N VAL A 389 22.54 -6.95 -26.57
CA VAL A 389 22.26 -8.24 -25.93
C VAL A 389 23.53 -9.09 -25.99
N LYS A 390 24.07 -9.44 -24.84
CA LYS A 390 25.11 -10.46 -24.69
C LYS A 390 24.44 -11.76 -24.24
N ILE A 391 24.71 -12.86 -24.93
CA ILE A 391 24.13 -14.16 -24.64
C ILE A 391 25.27 -15.11 -24.32
N GLN A 392 25.19 -15.73 -23.15
CA GLN A 392 26.08 -16.82 -22.74
C GLN A 392 25.25 -18.09 -22.65
N ASP A 393 25.55 -19.09 -23.46
CA ASP A 393 24.95 -20.43 -23.33
C ASP A 393 25.97 -21.48 -23.76
N PRO A 394 26.34 -22.45 -22.91
CA PRO A 394 27.32 -23.47 -23.27
C PRO A 394 26.86 -24.37 -24.42
N TYR A 395 25.57 -24.41 -24.73
CA TYR A 395 25.03 -25.27 -25.79
C TYR A 395 24.26 -24.46 -26.83
N LEU A 396 24.56 -24.74 -28.10
CA LEU A 396 23.88 -24.18 -29.26
C LEU A 396 23.02 -25.26 -29.92
N GLY A 397 21.84 -24.87 -30.42
CA GLY A 397 20.96 -25.71 -31.22
C GLY A 397 20.03 -24.86 -32.08
N GLU A 398 19.28 -25.48 -32.99
CA GLU A 398 18.42 -24.75 -33.93
C GLU A 398 17.39 -23.86 -33.22
N GLU A 399 16.80 -24.35 -32.14
CA GLU A 399 15.78 -23.64 -31.36
C GLU A 399 16.29 -22.36 -30.72
N THR A 400 17.58 -22.32 -30.41
CA THR A 400 18.21 -21.10 -29.91
C THR A 400 17.95 -19.98 -30.90
N PHE A 401 18.12 -20.24 -32.20
CA PHE A 401 17.93 -19.24 -33.25
C PHE A 401 16.48 -18.77 -33.37
N ASP A 402 15.49 -19.64 -33.14
CA ASP A 402 14.07 -19.23 -33.12
C ASP A 402 13.80 -18.18 -32.03
N LEU A 403 14.47 -18.30 -30.87
CA LEU A 403 14.34 -17.32 -29.79
C LEU A 403 15.10 -16.02 -30.12
N LEU A 404 16.24 -16.10 -30.81
CA LEU A 404 17.01 -14.92 -31.23
C LEU A 404 16.30 -14.04 -32.25
N GLU A 405 15.29 -14.57 -32.95
CA GLU A 405 14.46 -13.80 -33.88
C GLU A 405 13.66 -12.69 -33.18
N TYR A 406 13.37 -12.81 -31.88
CA TYR A 406 12.65 -11.77 -31.11
C TYR A 406 13.51 -10.57 -30.71
N ILE A 407 14.83 -10.65 -30.85
CA ILE A 407 15.72 -9.53 -30.57
C ILE A 407 15.53 -8.48 -31.69
N PRO A 408 15.24 -7.20 -31.38
CA PRO A 408 15.21 -6.13 -32.39
C PRO A 408 16.45 -6.12 -33.31
N GLU A 409 16.26 -5.92 -34.62
CA GLU A 409 17.33 -6.04 -35.65
C GLU A 409 18.44 -5.01 -35.50
N GLU A 410 18.13 -3.85 -34.93
CA GLU A 410 19.05 -2.74 -34.68
C GLU A 410 20.00 -2.99 -33.50
N MET A 411 19.67 -3.95 -32.63
CA MET A 411 20.43 -4.22 -31.42
C MET A 411 21.73 -4.97 -31.73
N ARG A 412 22.81 -4.60 -31.03
CA ARG A 412 24.08 -5.32 -31.10
C ARG A 412 23.98 -6.61 -30.31
N VAL A 413 24.29 -7.74 -30.93
CA VAL A 413 24.20 -9.07 -30.32
C VAL A 413 25.59 -9.71 -30.28
N GLN A 414 25.99 -10.14 -29.10
CA GLN A 414 27.21 -10.91 -28.85
C GLN A 414 26.83 -12.25 -28.25
N PHE A 415 27.12 -13.35 -28.94
CA PHE A 415 26.78 -14.68 -28.47
C PHE A 415 28.05 -15.49 -28.19
N LEU A 416 28.29 -15.82 -26.93
CA LEU A 416 29.35 -16.71 -26.49
C LEU A 416 28.80 -18.12 -26.21
N THR A 417 29.34 -19.13 -26.90
CA THR A 417 28.90 -20.53 -26.76
C THR A 417 30.04 -21.54 -26.80
N GLY A 418 29.75 -22.81 -26.55
CA GLY A 418 30.72 -23.91 -26.57
C GLY A 418 31.13 -24.30 -28.00
N VAL A 419 32.35 -24.81 -28.18
CA VAL A 419 32.82 -25.34 -29.49
C VAL A 419 32.03 -26.58 -29.89
N LYS A 420 31.74 -27.44 -28.93
CA LYS A 420 31.00 -28.70 -29.13
C LYS A 420 29.50 -28.44 -29.31
N LEU A 421 28.93 -28.97 -30.40
CA LEU A 421 27.47 -28.99 -30.58
C LEU A 421 26.80 -30.04 -29.70
N GLY A 422 25.50 -29.84 -29.46
CA GLY A 422 24.66 -30.84 -28.84
C GLY A 422 24.57 -32.14 -29.64
N GLU A 423 24.29 -33.24 -28.96
CA GLU A 423 23.86 -34.47 -29.63
C GLU A 423 22.62 -34.22 -30.48
N GLY A 424 22.65 -34.67 -31.74
CA GLY A 424 21.55 -34.56 -32.69
C GLY A 424 21.48 -33.25 -33.49
N GLU A 425 22.37 -32.28 -33.23
CA GLU A 425 22.42 -31.02 -34.01
C GLU A 425 23.18 -31.23 -35.33
N ASP A 426 22.67 -30.66 -36.43
CA ASP A 426 23.36 -30.65 -37.73
C ASP A 426 24.24 -29.39 -37.87
N PRO A 427 25.58 -29.52 -37.91
CA PRO A 427 26.49 -28.39 -38.08
C PRO A 427 26.19 -27.55 -39.33
N GLY A 428 25.79 -28.19 -40.43
CA GLY A 428 25.49 -27.50 -41.69
C GLY A 428 24.28 -26.59 -41.56
N ARG A 429 23.24 -27.07 -40.88
CA ARG A 429 22.03 -26.31 -40.58
C ARG A 429 22.30 -25.14 -39.63
N ILE A 430 23.07 -25.36 -38.57
CA ILE A 430 23.48 -24.30 -37.65
C ILE A 430 24.29 -23.21 -38.37
N CYS A 431 25.20 -23.60 -39.27
CA CYS A 431 25.96 -22.63 -40.09
C CYS A 431 25.02 -21.75 -40.93
N GLN A 432 24.02 -22.34 -41.59
CA GLN A 432 23.04 -21.58 -42.38
C GLN A 432 22.24 -20.59 -41.52
N LEU A 433 21.87 -20.98 -40.29
CA LEU A 433 21.13 -20.11 -39.38
C LEU A 433 21.99 -18.94 -38.88
N ILE A 434 23.27 -19.17 -38.59
CA ILE A 434 24.24 -18.13 -38.22
C ILE A 434 24.41 -17.14 -39.38
N GLU A 435 24.66 -17.63 -40.60
CA GLU A 435 24.82 -16.79 -41.80
C GLU A 435 23.57 -15.94 -42.06
N ARG A 436 22.38 -16.55 -41.93
CA ARG A 436 21.10 -15.86 -42.05
C ARG A 436 20.98 -14.71 -41.05
N LEU A 437 21.27 -14.95 -39.76
CA LEU A 437 21.22 -13.90 -38.73
C LEU A 437 22.27 -12.80 -38.96
N GLN A 438 23.50 -13.17 -39.35
CA GLN A 438 24.56 -12.20 -39.66
C GLN A 438 24.15 -11.28 -40.83
N ALA A 439 23.55 -11.85 -41.88
CA ALA A 439 23.06 -11.11 -43.04
C ALA A 439 21.90 -10.18 -42.67
N GLN A 440 20.89 -10.69 -41.97
CA GLN A 440 19.72 -9.91 -41.52
C GLN A 440 20.14 -8.71 -40.66
N ARG A 441 21.09 -8.91 -39.74
CA ARG A 441 21.52 -7.89 -38.76
C ARG A 441 22.65 -6.99 -39.25
N ARG A 442 23.06 -7.10 -40.53
CA ARG A 442 24.08 -6.23 -41.18
C ARG A 442 25.36 -6.07 -40.35
N GLY A 443 25.89 -7.19 -39.82
CA GLY A 443 27.12 -7.20 -39.03
C GLY A 443 26.98 -6.82 -37.55
N ARG A 444 25.75 -6.60 -37.05
CA ARG A 444 25.49 -6.36 -35.62
C ARG A 444 25.36 -7.64 -34.79
N PHE A 445 25.50 -8.81 -35.40
CA PHE A 445 25.51 -10.11 -34.72
C PHE A 445 26.90 -10.74 -34.79
N GLN A 446 27.48 -11.00 -33.62
CA GLN A 446 28.77 -11.67 -33.47
C GLN A 446 28.57 -12.92 -32.61
N ILE A 447 29.17 -14.02 -33.03
CA ILE A 447 29.19 -15.27 -32.28
C ILE A 447 30.64 -15.75 -32.13
N LEU A 448 31.00 -16.17 -30.92
CA LEU A 448 32.30 -16.76 -30.60
C LEU A 448 32.09 -18.12 -29.93
N PHE A 449 32.91 -19.07 -30.35
CA PHE A 449 32.93 -20.43 -29.82
C PHE A 449 34.14 -20.57 -28.92
N ILE A 450 33.94 -20.94 -27.66
CA ILE A 450 35.03 -21.15 -26.69
C ILE A 450 34.90 -22.52 -26.07
N GLY A 451 36.01 -23.25 -25.99
CA GLY A 451 35.98 -24.62 -25.52
C GLY A 451 37.32 -25.12 -25.03
N ASP A 452 37.30 -26.24 -24.31
CA ASP A 452 38.48 -27.05 -24.06
C ASP A 452 39.12 -27.53 -25.37
N LYS A 453 40.45 -27.50 -25.48
CA LYS A 453 41.15 -27.95 -26.69
C LYS A 453 40.90 -29.43 -27.00
N ILE A 454 40.61 -30.25 -25.99
CA ILE A 454 40.39 -31.69 -26.13
C ILE A 454 38.91 -31.99 -26.25
N THR A 455 38.08 -31.49 -25.32
CA THR A 455 36.66 -31.88 -25.27
C THR A 455 35.72 -30.94 -26.02
N GLY A 456 36.15 -29.72 -26.33
CA GLY A 456 35.31 -28.68 -26.91
C GLY A 456 34.29 -28.07 -25.94
N ASP A 457 34.31 -28.47 -24.67
CA ASP A 457 33.34 -28.02 -23.67
C ASP A 457 33.61 -26.57 -23.25
N ALA A 458 32.54 -25.77 -23.17
CA ALA A 458 32.61 -24.39 -22.74
C ALA A 458 33.18 -24.27 -21.31
N PRO A 459 33.98 -23.23 -21.00
CA PRO A 459 34.53 -23.00 -19.67
C PRO A 459 33.51 -22.41 -18.67
N PHE A 460 32.23 -22.34 -19.03
CA PHE A 460 31.13 -21.85 -18.22
C PHE A 460 29.92 -22.77 -18.35
N HIS A 461 29.12 -22.86 -17.28
CA HIS A 461 27.87 -23.61 -17.27
C HIS A 461 26.63 -22.72 -17.13
N ASP A 462 26.81 -21.54 -16.57
CA ASP A 462 25.74 -20.58 -16.37
C ASP A 462 25.31 -19.92 -17.67
N ARG A 463 24.02 -19.61 -17.73
CA ARG A 463 23.36 -19.11 -18.93
C ARG A 463 22.77 -17.75 -18.65
N PHE A 464 23.14 -16.78 -19.45
CA PHE A 464 22.74 -15.40 -19.24
C PHE A 464 22.28 -14.75 -20.53
N ILE A 465 21.27 -13.89 -20.39
CA ILE A 465 20.94 -12.84 -21.33
C ILE A 465 21.25 -11.53 -20.61
N ILE A 466 22.15 -10.73 -21.15
CA ILE A 466 22.64 -9.50 -20.51
C ILE A 466 22.40 -8.35 -21.46
N SER A 467 21.82 -7.27 -20.94
CA SER A 467 21.61 -6.02 -21.66
C SER A 467 22.18 -4.85 -20.84
N LYS A 468 22.09 -3.63 -21.36
CA LYS A 468 22.62 -2.45 -20.69
C LYS A 468 22.08 -2.27 -19.28
N THR A 469 20.79 -2.46 -19.08
CA THR A 469 20.10 -2.15 -17.81
C THR A 469 19.70 -3.39 -17.02
N ASN A 470 19.61 -4.54 -17.66
CA ASN A 470 19.02 -5.77 -17.10
C ASN A 470 19.87 -6.99 -17.45
N ALA A 471 19.77 -8.03 -16.64
CA ALA A 471 20.26 -9.35 -17.00
C ALA A 471 19.32 -10.42 -16.47
N TRP A 472 19.30 -11.57 -17.13
CA TRP A 472 18.50 -12.72 -16.76
C TRP A 472 19.35 -13.98 -16.75
N GLN A 473 19.21 -14.79 -15.70
CA GLN A 473 19.76 -16.15 -15.65
C GLN A 473 18.72 -17.14 -16.14
N ILE A 474 19.14 -18.06 -17.01
CA ILE A 474 18.28 -19.10 -17.58
C ILE A 474 18.68 -20.45 -16.98
N GLY A 475 17.72 -21.16 -16.39
CA GLY A 475 17.97 -22.43 -15.70
C GLY A 475 18.41 -23.57 -16.63
N THR A 476 18.07 -23.49 -17.92
CA THR A 476 18.41 -24.50 -18.94
C THR A 476 18.89 -23.82 -20.22
N SER A 477 19.56 -24.58 -21.10
CA SER A 477 20.00 -24.04 -22.39
C SER A 477 18.80 -23.57 -23.22
N LEU A 478 18.97 -22.48 -23.95
CA LEU A 478 18.03 -21.90 -24.89
C LEU A 478 17.50 -22.94 -25.87
N LYS A 479 18.34 -23.92 -26.26
CA LYS A 479 17.92 -25.01 -27.15
C LYS A 479 16.89 -25.98 -26.55
N GLN A 480 16.66 -25.94 -25.24
CA GLN A 480 15.75 -26.85 -24.53
C GLN A 480 14.52 -26.16 -23.94
N VAL A 481 14.49 -24.82 -23.92
CA VAL A 481 13.42 -24.05 -23.28
C VAL A 481 12.09 -24.31 -23.98
N GLY A 482 11.05 -24.64 -23.20
CA GLY A 482 9.72 -24.94 -23.73
C GLY A 482 9.64 -26.22 -24.57
N LYS A 483 10.70 -27.03 -24.62
CA LYS A 483 10.73 -28.32 -25.31
C LYS A 483 10.99 -29.47 -24.35
N GLY A 484 12.24 -29.64 -23.94
CA GLY A 484 12.71 -30.86 -23.28
C GLY A 484 12.82 -30.76 -21.76
N LYS A 485 12.96 -29.55 -21.21
CA LYS A 485 13.20 -29.33 -19.79
C LYS A 485 12.38 -28.17 -19.25
N ASP A 486 12.02 -28.28 -17.98
CA ASP A 486 11.49 -27.15 -17.22
C ASP A 486 12.58 -26.09 -17.07
N THR A 487 12.23 -24.83 -17.31
CA THR A 487 13.17 -23.71 -17.28
C THR A 487 12.69 -22.66 -16.29
N THR A 488 13.59 -22.23 -15.42
CA THR A 488 13.40 -21.00 -14.63
C THR A 488 14.14 -19.85 -15.31
N VAL A 489 13.53 -18.68 -15.36
CA VAL A 489 14.19 -17.43 -15.75
C VAL A 489 14.17 -16.49 -14.56
N VAL A 490 15.35 -16.04 -14.14
CA VAL A 490 15.51 -15.15 -13.00
C VAL A 490 16.09 -13.83 -13.45
N GLU A 491 15.41 -12.72 -13.14
CA GLU A 491 15.99 -11.39 -13.36
C GLU A 491 17.05 -11.09 -12.30
N ILE A 492 18.25 -10.76 -12.75
CA ILE A 492 19.43 -10.51 -11.93
C ILE A 492 19.46 -9.05 -11.53
N SER A 493 19.82 -8.79 -10.26
CA SER A 493 19.93 -7.44 -9.74
C SER A 493 20.98 -6.63 -10.51
N LYS A 494 20.78 -5.31 -10.60
CA LYS A 494 21.71 -4.42 -11.30
C LYS A 494 23.15 -4.53 -10.77
N ASN A 495 23.33 -4.62 -9.45
CA ASN A 495 24.65 -4.71 -8.84
C ASN A 495 25.35 -6.02 -9.22
N GLU A 496 24.66 -7.15 -9.11
CA GLU A 496 25.23 -8.46 -9.46
C GLU A 496 25.59 -8.53 -10.96
N LYS A 497 24.74 -7.96 -11.82
CA LYS A 497 25.03 -7.80 -13.25
C LYS A 497 26.35 -7.03 -13.47
N GLU A 498 26.47 -5.84 -12.90
CA GLU A 498 27.57 -4.91 -13.14
C GLU A 498 28.90 -5.36 -12.50
N GLU A 499 28.85 -6.00 -11.33
CA GLU A 499 30.04 -6.39 -10.58
C GLU A 499 30.56 -7.79 -10.94
N THR A 500 29.67 -8.71 -11.33
CA THR A 500 30.01 -10.13 -11.47
C THR A 500 29.70 -10.68 -12.86
N ILE A 501 28.44 -10.60 -13.30
CA ILE A 501 27.97 -11.37 -14.47
C ILE A 501 28.53 -10.80 -15.79
N GLU A 502 28.36 -9.50 -16.03
CA GLU A 502 28.83 -8.87 -17.26
C GLU A 502 30.37 -8.84 -17.37
N PRO A 503 31.12 -8.51 -16.29
CA PRO A 503 32.59 -8.64 -16.31
C PRO A 503 33.08 -10.07 -16.60
N ALA A 504 32.39 -11.10 -16.11
CA ALA A 504 32.75 -12.49 -16.39
C ALA A 504 32.55 -12.85 -17.87
N PHE A 505 31.44 -12.42 -18.47
CA PHE A 505 31.22 -12.54 -19.92
C PHE A 505 32.32 -11.83 -20.70
N ASP A 506 32.58 -10.56 -20.38
CA ASP A 506 33.55 -9.71 -21.08
C ASP A 506 34.97 -10.26 -20.97
N ARG A 507 35.31 -10.90 -19.84
CA ARG A 507 36.59 -11.59 -19.66
C ARG A 507 36.77 -12.72 -20.68
N TRP A 508 35.78 -13.59 -20.85
CA TRP A 508 35.86 -14.67 -21.83
C TRP A 508 35.82 -14.15 -23.27
N TRP A 509 34.97 -13.15 -23.52
CA TRP A 509 34.83 -12.50 -24.83
C TRP A 509 36.13 -11.86 -25.30
N ASN A 510 36.87 -11.19 -24.38
CA ASN A 510 38.07 -10.41 -24.71
C ASN A 510 39.40 -11.09 -24.31
N MET A 511 39.37 -12.32 -23.77
CA MET A 511 40.59 -13.02 -23.33
C MET A 511 41.63 -13.10 -24.46
N LYS A 512 42.91 -12.88 -24.14
CA LYS A 512 44.00 -13.02 -25.12
C LYS A 512 44.21 -14.48 -25.48
N ILE A 513 44.62 -14.75 -26.73
CA ILE A 513 44.90 -16.11 -27.21
C ILE A 513 45.94 -16.80 -26.31
N SER A 514 47.02 -16.10 -25.93
CA SER A 514 48.05 -16.65 -25.03
C SER A 514 47.51 -17.07 -23.65
N GLU A 515 46.52 -16.35 -23.11
CA GLU A 515 45.88 -16.71 -21.83
C GLU A 515 44.94 -17.91 -21.98
N LEU A 516 44.24 -18.03 -23.11
CA LEU A 516 43.43 -19.21 -23.44
C LEU A 516 44.32 -20.45 -23.58
N GLU A 517 45.46 -20.33 -24.26
CA GLU A 517 46.41 -21.43 -24.45
C GLU A 517 46.97 -21.95 -23.12
N GLN A 518 47.33 -21.05 -22.19
CA GLN A 518 47.76 -21.40 -20.83
C GLN A 518 46.70 -22.16 -20.04
N LYS A 519 45.42 -21.97 -20.37
CA LYS A 519 44.27 -22.64 -19.75
C LYS A 519 43.81 -23.88 -20.53
N SER A 520 44.57 -24.30 -21.55
CA SER A 520 44.19 -25.38 -22.47
C SER A 520 42.83 -25.15 -23.16
N LYS A 521 42.49 -23.88 -23.42
CA LYS A 521 41.26 -23.47 -24.11
C LYS A 521 41.56 -22.95 -25.52
N VAL A 522 40.54 -22.97 -26.36
CA VAL A 522 40.53 -22.36 -27.69
C VAL A 522 39.32 -21.45 -27.80
N ARG A 523 39.47 -20.34 -28.53
CA ARG A 523 38.36 -19.49 -28.96
C ARG A 523 38.42 -19.36 -30.47
N MET A 524 37.30 -19.62 -31.13
CA MET A 524 37.13 -19.56 -32.57
C MET A 524 36.06 -18.52 -32.90
N ASP A 525 36.29 -17.72 -33.93
CA ASP A 525 35.21 -17.00 -34.58
C ASP A 525 34.34 -17.96 -35.43
N PHE A 526 33.28 -17.44 -36.05
CA PHE A 526 32.38 -18.25 -36.85
C PHE A 526 33.07 -18.93 -38.05
N LYS A 527 34.03 -18.26 -38.70
CA LYS A 527 34.70 -18.81 -39.88
C LYS A 527 35.63 -19.95 -39.47
N GLU A 528 36.42 -19.74 -38.42
CA GLU A 528 37.31 -20.76 -37.85
C GLU A 528 36.53 -21.98 -37.36
N TRP A 529 35.40 -21.76 -36.67
CA TRP A 529 34.54 -22.84 -36.20
C TRP A 529 33.89 -23.62 -37.36
N LYS A 530 33.45 -22.91 -38.41
CA LYS A 530 32.89 -23.56 -39.61
C LYS A 530 33.91 -24.47 -40.30
N GLU A 531 35.15 -24.01 -40.44
CA GLU A 531 36.25 -24.84 -40.98
C GLU A 531 36.51 -26.06 -40.10
N TYR A 532 36.58 -25.87 -38.78
CA TYR A 532 36.75 -26.95 -37.80
C TYR A 532 35.67 -28.03 -37.86
N MET A 533 34.41 -27.66 -38.18
CA MET A 533 33.31 -28.61 -38.30
C MET A 533 33.28 -29.36 -39.64
N THR A 534 34.06 -28.92 -40.62
CA THR A 534 34.18 -29.56 -41.94
C THR A 534 35.40 -30.47 -42.09
N THR A 535 36.35 -30.38 -41.16
CA THR A 535 37.51 -31.26 -41.02
C THR A 535 37.20 -32.44 -40.11
#